data_AF-A0AAE0JSW1-F1
#
_entry.id   AF-A0AAE0JSW1-F1
#
_cell.length_a   1.000
_cell.length_b   1.000
_cell.length_c   1.000
_cell.angle_alpha   90.00
_cell.angle_beta   90.00
_cell.angle_gamma   90.00
#
_symmetry.space_group_name_H-M   'P 1'
#
loop_
_entity.id
_entity.type
_entity.pdbx_description
1 polymer ?
#
loop_
_entity_poly.entity_id
_entity_poly.type
_entity_poly.pdbx_seq_one_letter_code
_entity_poly.pdbx_strand_id
1 'polypeptide(L)'
;MDTLPMDPLPEPAIIADVLNTPRIQSQHITNVGALPNQDNILASIQAPTQQMQDQGQQTKQQIQEQVQEQVQEQVQALRDDLNKKMQDQGQQVQALTRQIQALRDDLGQRVKTLEYRQSNVEIAFANKYLLRDYGGSVLQPLVDIRNGRKIPGFPRTHPQLDRTKKAIVDAILPAIGIRLSPHTPLKAKREAIARRWFLK
;
A
#
# COMPACT_ATOMS: atom_id res chain seq x y z
N MET A 1 -0.79 -17.09 4.82
CA MET A 1 -1.11 -16.69 6.20
C MET A 1 -0.68 -17.86 7.06
N ASP A 2 0.61 -17.87 7.40
CA ASP A 2 1.20 -18.94 8.19
C ASP A 2 0.95 -18.63 9.66
N THR A 3 0.16 -19.50 10.29
CA THR A 3 -0.04 -19.52 11.73
C THR A 3 1.27 -19.94 12.37
N LEU A 4 1.97 -19.01 13.04
CA LEU A 4 3.10 -19.35 13.88
C LEU A 4 2.63 -20.32 14.98
N PRO A 5 3.32 -21.45 15.19
CA PRO A 5 3.02 -22.35 16.29
C PRO A 5 3.34 -21.60 17.59
N MET A 6 2.32 -21.32 18.39
CA MET A 6 2.54 -21.03 19.80
C MET A 6 2.96 -22.32 20.46
N ASP A 7 4.22 -22.41 20.87
CA ASP A 7 4.63 -23.45 21.81
C ASP A 7 3.76 -23.31 23.07
N PRO A 8 3.22 -24.42 23.60
CA PRO A 8 2.42 -24.38 24.81
C PRO A 8 3.29 -23.85 25.96
N LEU A 9 2.80 -22.81 26.63
CA LEU A 9 3.36 -22.33 27.90
C LEU A 9 3.53 -23.53 28.85
N PRO A 10 4.69 -23.67 29.53
CA PRO A 10 4.90 -24.74 30.49
C PRO A 10 3.80 -24.68 31.56
N GLU A 11 3.06 -25.78 31.71
CA GLU A 11 1.93 -25.84 32.63
C GLU A 11 2.40 -25.60 34.09
N PRO A 12 1.65 -24.82 34.89
CA PRO A 12 1.97 -24.56 36.29
C PRO A 12 1.91 -25.80 37.19
N ALA A 13 1.52 -26.97 36.66
CA ALA A 13 1.40 -28.22 37.38
C ALA A 13 2.74 -28.75 37.92
N ILE A 14 3.87 -28.49 37.24
CA ILE A 14 5.18 -29.03 37.64
C ILE A 14 5.72 -28.34 38.91
N ILE A 15 5.31 -27.10 39.18
CA ILE A 15 5.76 -26.33 40.35
C ILE A 15 5.00 -26.77 41.62
N ALA A 16 3.76 -27.25 41.48
CA ALA A 16 2.96 -27.68 42.62
C ALA A 16 3.47 -28.99 43.27
N ASP A 17 4.07 -29.89 42.48
CA ASP A 17 4.45 -31.23 42.94
C ASP A 17 5.77 -31.25 43.73
N VAL A 18 6.69 -30.32 43.43
CA VAL A 18 7.97 -30.15 44.15
C VAL A 18 7.77 -29.50 45.55
N LEU A 19 6.64 -28.81 45.77
CA LEU A 19 6.39 -28.05 47.00
C LEU A 19 5.54 -28.79 48.05
N ASN A 20 4.91 -29.92 47.71
CA ASN A 20 4.08 -30.69 48.64
C ASN A 20 4.84 -31.80 49.40
N THR A 21 6.07 -32.11 49.00
CA THR A 21 6.89 -33.18 49.58
C THR A 21 7.25 -32.99 51.07
N PRO A 22 7.46 -31.76 51.61
CA PRO A 22 7.79 -31.60 53.03
C PRO A 22 6.61 -31.87 53.96
N ARG A 23 5.36 -31.76 53.48
CA ARG A 23 4.15 -31.85 54.32
C ARG A 23 3.81 -33.29 54.73
N ILE A 24 4.31 -34.28 53.99
CA ILE A 24 4.04 -35.70 54.25
C ILE A 24 5.03 -36.28 55.29
N GLN A 25 6.23 -35.69 55.46
CA GLN A 25 7.22 -36.24 56.39
C GLN A 25 6.99 -35.84 57.86
N SER A 26 6.27 -34.75 58.13
CA SER A 26 5.99 -34.30 59.50
C SER A 26 4.88 -35.08 60.20
N GLN A 27 4.11 -35.94 59.50
CA GLN A 27 3.07 -36.77 60.12
C GLN A 27 3.58 -38.12 60.67
N HIS A 28 4.84 -38.49 60.42
CA HIS A 28 5.40 -39.76 60.89
C HIS A 28 6.15 -39.70 62.22
N ILE A 29 6.26 -38.53 62.86
CA ILE A 29 7.04 -38.35 64.10
C ILE A 29 6.20 -38.65 65.36
N THR A 30 4.90 -38.86 65.24
CA THR A 30 3.98 -39.02 66.39
C THR A 30 4.06 -40.37 67.11
N ASN A 31 4.95 -41.29 66.71
CA ASN A 31 4.99 -42.66 67.27
C ASN A 31 6.36 -43.10 67.79
N VAL A 32 7.18 -42.16 68.28
CA VAL A 32 8.43 -42.46 68.98
C VAL A 32 8.20 -42.19 70.47
N GLY A 33 8.30 -43.23 71.31
CA GLY A 33 8.08 -43.17 72.75
C GLY A 33 8.88 -42.07 73.44
N ALA A 34 8.36 -41.56 74.56
CA ALA A 34 8.85 -40.41 75.31
C ALA A 34 10.37 -40.43 75.52
N LEU A 35 11.09 -39.68 74.68
CA LEU A 35 12.51 -39.42 74.84
C LEU A 35 12.68 -38.23 75.79
N PRO A 36 13.57 -38.29 76.80
CA PRO A 36 13.99 -37.09 77.51
C PRO A 36 14.60 -36.12 76.49
N ASN A 37 14.13 -34.86 76.47
CA ASN A 37 14.42 -33.80 75.48
C ASN A 37 13.54 -33.73 74.22
N GLN A 38 12.35 -34.34 74.23
CA GLN A 38 11.38 -34.26 73.13
C GLN A 38 11.05 -32.81 72.69
N ASP A 39 10.96 -31.88 73.65
CA ASP A 39 10.69 -30.46 73.37
C ASP A 39 11.84 -29.77 72.63
N ASN A 40 13.09 -30.10 72.96
CA ASN A 40 14.26 -29.57 72.25
C ASN A 40 14.35 -30.15 70.83
N ILE A 41 14.00 -31.41 70.63
CA ILE A 41 13.98 -32.04 69.30
C ILE A 41 12.86 -31.42 68.44
N LEU A 42 11.65 -31.26 68.99
CA LEU A 42 10.53 -30.60 68.31
C LEU A 42 10.86 -29.14 67.96
N ALA A 43 11.46 -28.37 68.88
CA ALA A 43 11.90 -27.00 68.62
C ALA A 43 12.98 -26.94 67.52
N SER A 44 13.92 -27.89 67.54
CA SER A 44 15.00 -27.98 66.54
C SER A 44 14.52 -28.35 65.13
N ILE A 45 13.31 -28.92 65.00
CA ILE A 45 12.67 -29.24 63.71
C ILE A 45 11.69 -28.14 63.29
N GLN A 46 10.93 -27.57 64.24
CA GLN A 46 9.95 -26.52 63.97
C GLN A 46 10.60 -25.23 63.49
N ALA A 47 11.70 -24.79 64.12
CA ALA A 47 12.37 -23.54 63.73
C ALA A 47 12.90 -23.54 62.27
N PRO A 48 13.62 -24.58 61.79
CA PRO A 48 13.98 -24.67 60.37
C PRO A 48 12.77 -24.80 59.43
N THR A 49 11.72 -25.50 59.86
CA THR A 49 10.50 -25.66 59.04
C THR A 49 9.77 -24.34 58.86
N GLN A 50 9.68 -23.53 59.91
CA GLN A 50 9.12 -22.18 59.87
C GLN A 50 9.95 -21.28 58.95
N GLN A 51 11.28 -21.31 59.11
CA GLN A 51 12.21 -20.55 58.28
C GLN A 51 12.09 -20.92 56.80
N MET A 52 11.97 -22.22 56.46
CA MET A 52 11.74 -22.67 55.08
C MET A 52 10.38 -22.22 54.53
N GLN A 53 9.33 -22.19 55.36
CA GLN A 53 8.02 -21.68 54.95
C GLN A 53 8.07 -20.18 54.64
N ASP A 54 8.72 -19.39 55.49
CA ASP A 54 8.87 -17.94 55.30
C ASP A 54 9.72 -17.63 54.07
N GLN A 55 10.82 -18.37 53.87
CA GLN A 55 11.69 -18.24 52.70
C GLN A 55 10.96 -18.66 51.41
N GLY A 56 10.12 -19.68 51.47
CA GLY A 56 9.25 -20.10 50.36
C GLY A 56 8.19 -19.05 50.01
N GLN A 57 7.60 -18.39 51.01
CA GLN A 57 6.64 -17.29 50.77
C GLN A 57 7.32 -16.07 50.15
N GLN A 58 8.51 -15.68 50.64
CA GLN A 58 9.30 -14.60 50.04
C GLN A 58 9.68 -14.90 48.59
N THR A 59 10.17 -16.11 48.32
CA THR A 59 10.56 -16.52 46.97
C THR A 59 9.35 -16.50 46.03
N LYS A 60 8.19 -16.96 46.51
CA LYS A 60 6.94 -16.90 45.73
C LYS A 60 6.56 -15.47 45.38
N GLN A 61 6.64 -14.53 46.33
CA GLN A 61 6.35 -13.12 46.08
C GLN A 61 7.32 -12.53 45.05
N GLN A 62 8.63 -12.79 45.20
CA GLN A 62 9.64 -12.31 44.25
C GLN A 62 9.43 -12.83 42.83
N ILE A 63 9.11 -14.12 42.68
CA ILE A 63 8.80 -14.71 41.36
C ILE A 63 7.54 -14.06 40.79
N GLN A 64 6.52 -13.83 41.63
CA GLN A 64 5.26 -13.24 41.18
C GLN A 64 5.44 -11.81 40.70
N GLU A 65 6.26 -11.01 41.39
CA GLU A 65 6.64 -9.65 40.98
C GLU A 65 7.45 -9.66 39.67
N GLN A 66 8.49 -10.50 39.56
CA GLN A 66 9.29 -10.60 38.33
C GLN A 66 8.44 -11.01 37.12
N VAL A 67 7.56 -12.00 37.28
CA VAL A 67 6.67 -12.42 36.20
C VAL A 67 5.71 -11.30 35.82
N GLN A 68 5.20 -10.54 36.79
CA GLN A 68 4.27 -9.45 36.54
C GLN A 68 4.94 -8.29 35.80
N GLU A 69 6.16 -7.92 36.17
CA GLU A 69 6.97 -6.92 35.47
C GLU A 69 7.29 -7.36 34.03
N GLN A 70 7.76 -8.58 33.85
CA GLN A 70 8.13 -9.10 32.53
C GLN A 70 6.92 -9.18 31.59
N VAL A 71 5.75 -9.57 32.11
CA VAL A 71 4.49 -9.57 31.34
C VAL A 71 4.07 -8.13 30.99
N GLN A 72 4.21 -7.17 31.91
CA GLN A 72 3.90 -5.77 31.61
C GLN A 72 4.80 -5.20 30.50
N GLU A 73 6.10 -5.46 30.56
CA GLU A 73 7.05 -5.02 29.53
C GLU A 73 6.72 -5.64 28.16
N GLN A 74 6.44 -6.95 28.12
CA GLN A 74 6.07 -7.63 26.87
C GLN A 74 4.76 -7.08 26.28
N VAL A 75 3.74 -6.86 27.12
CA VAL A 75 2.47 -6.28 26.69
C VAL A 75 2.67 -4.85 26.15
N GLN A 76 3.53 -4.06 26.79
CA GLN A 76 3.83 -2.71 26.35
C GLN A 76 4.57 -2.71 25.01
N ALA A 77 5.59 -3.56 24.85
CA ALA A 77 6.32 -3.72 23.60
C ALA A 77 5.40 -4.17 22.45
N LEU A 78 4.49 -5.12 22.71
CA LEU A 78 3.48 -5.57 21.75
C LEU A 78 2.52 -4.44 21.34
N ARG A 79 2.08 -3.61 22.29
CA ARG A 79 1.24 -2.44 22.00
C ARG A 79 1.97 -1.43 21.13
N ASP A 80 3.23 -1.16 21.43
CA ASP A 80 4.02 -0.19 20.68
C ASP A 80 4.32 -0.69 19.26
N ASP A 81 4.64 -1.98 19.09
CA ASP A 81 4.81 -2.60 17.77
C ASP A 81 3.50 -2.58 16.96
N LEU A 82 2.37 -2.89 17.59
CA LEU A 82 1.06 -2.88 16.93
C LEU A 82 0.66 -1.47 16.50
N ASN A 83 0.91 -0.46 17.35
CA ASN A 83 0.67 0.94 17.02
C ASN A 83 1.55 1.39 15.84
N LYS A 84 2.83 1.03 15.85
CA LYS A 84 3.75 1.34 14.76
C LYS A 84 3.30 0.69 13.45
N LYS A 85 2.95 -0.60 13.49
CA LYS A 85 2.46 -1.34 12.32
C LYS A 85 1.16 -0.75 11.77
N MET A 86 0.25 -0.33 12.64
CA MET A 86 -0.96 0.39 12.23
C MET A 86 -0.64 1.73 11.57
N GLN A 87 0.32 2.48 12.10
CA GLN A 87 0.74 3.76 11.52
C GLN A 87 1.36 3.56 10.13
N ASP A 88 2.26 2.58 9.99
CA ASP A 88 2.91 2.23 8.73
C ASP A 88 1.90 1.78 7.68
N GLN A 89 0.94 0.91 8.07
CA GLN A 89 -0.15 0.50 7.19
C GLN A 89 -1.04 1.69 6.79
N GLY A 90 -1.34 2.60 7.71
CA GLY A 90 -2.10 3.82 7.41
C GLY A 90 -1.41 4.69 6.36
N GLN A 91 -0.08 4.86 6.45
CA GLN A 91 0.70 5.59 5.46
C GLN A 91 0.71 4.87 4.10
N GLN A 92 0.86 3.53 4.09
CA GLN A 92 0.86 2.74 2.87
C GLN A 92 -0.50 2.82 2.14
N VAL A 93 -1.61 2.75 2.88
CA VAL A 93 -2.96 2.90 2.32
C VAL A 93 -3.12 4.27 1.68
N GLN A 94 -2.70 5.35 2.36
CA GLN A 94 -2.76 6.70 1.78
C GLN A 94 -1.92 6.84 0.51
N ALA A 95 -0.72 6.24 0.48
CA ALA A 95 0.13 6.25 -0.71
C ALA A 95 -0.54 5.52 -1.89
N LEU A 96 -1.13 4.35 -1.65
CA LEU A 96 -1.87 3.59 -2.66
C LEU A 96 -3.09 4.37 -3.16
N THR A 97 -3.85 5.02 -2.28
CA THR A 97 -4.98 5.86 -2.69
C THR A 97 -4.54 6.98 -3.64
N ARG A 98 -3.42 7.64 -3.37
CA ARG A 98 -2.87 8.68 -4.27
C ARG A 98 -2.44 8.11 -5.62
N GLN A 99 -1.80 6.95 -5.63
CA GLN A 99 -1.41 6.28 -6.88
C GLN A 99 -2.62 5.89 -7.73
N ILE A 100 -3.67 5.34 -7.10
CA ILE A 100 -4.92 4.98 -7.77
C ILE A 100 -5.58 6.23 -8.39
N GLN A 101 -5.61 7.34 -7.67
CA GLN A 101 -6.18 8.59 -8.20
C GLN A 101 -5.37 9.12 -9.39
N ALA A 102 -4.04 9.11 -9.29
CA ALA A 102 -3.16 9.51 -10.40
C ALA A 102 -3.35 8.64 -11.66
N LEU A 103 -3.49 7.32 -11.48
CA LEU A 103 -3.77 6.39 -12.58
C LEU A 103 -5.16 6.65 -13.20
N ARG A 104 -6.17 6.92 -12.38
CA ARG A 104 -7.51 7.27 -12.86
C ARG A 104 -7.47 8.53 -13.70
N ASP A 105 -6.74 9.56 -13.26
CA ASP A 105 -6.60 10.81 -13.99
C ASP A 105 -5.83 10.63 -15.31
N ASP A 106 -4.74 9.85 -15.32
CA ASP A 106 -3.98 9.52 -16.55
C ASP A 106 -4.85 8.75 -17.55
N LEU A 107 -5.58 7.72 -17.09
CA LEU A 107 -6.51 6.97 -17.93
C LEU A 107 -7.61 7.86 -18.50
N GLY A 108 -8.19 8.74 -17.67
CA GLY A 108 -9.19 9.70 -18.11
C GLY A 108 -8.68 10.63 -19.21
N GLN A 109 -7.43 11.10 -19.10
CA GLN A 109 -6.79 11.92 -20.15
C GLN A 109 -6.51 11.13 -21.42
N ARG A 110 -6.07 9.86 -21.31
CA ARG A 110 -5.83 8.99 -22.46
C ARG A 110 -7.12 8.70 -23.22
N VAL A 111 -8.21 8.40 -22.52
CA VAL A 111 -9.53 8.17 -23.14
C VAL A 111 -9.97 9.41 -23.93
N LYS A 112 -9.94 10.60 -23.32
CA LYS A 112 -10.25 11.86 -24.01
C LYS A 112 -9.37 12.08 -25.24
N THR A 113 -8.07 11.83 -25.12
CA THR A 113 -7.13 11.94 -26.25
C THR A 113 -7.50 10.99 -27.40
N LEU A 114 -7.93 9.77 -27.10
CA LEU A 114 -8.40 8.79 -28.08
C LEU A 114 -9.71 9.24 -28.73
N GLU A 115 -10.67 9.74 -27.96
CA GLU A 115 -11.93 10.31 -28.48
C GLU A 115 -11.66 11.47 -29.45
N TYR A 116 -10.75 12.39 -29.09
CA TYR A 116 -10.37 13.50 -29.98
C TYR A 116 -9.68 13.02 -31.25
N ARG A 117 -8.83 11.99 -31.16
CA ARG A 117 -8.23 11.36 -32.35
C ARG A 117 -9.27 10.69 -33.24
N GLN A 118 -10.20 9.96 -32.64
CA GLN A 118 -11.30 9.30 -33.36
C GLN A 118 -12.15 10.34 -34.11
N SER A 119 -12.54 11.42 -33.43
CA SER A 119 -13.26 12.54 -34.04
C SER A 119 -12.45 13.16 -35.19
N ASN A 120 -11.14 13.35 -35.03
CA ASN A 120 -10.29 13.85 -36.11
C ASN A 120 -10.19 12.91 -37.32
N VAL A 121 -10.23 11.59 -37.10
CA VAL A 121 -10.27 10.60 -38.19
C VAL A 121 -11.57 10.74 -38.97
N GLU A 122 -12.71 10.86 -38.30
CA GLU A 122 -14.02 11.06 -38.91
C GLU A 122 -14.09 12.37 -39.69
N ILE A 123 -13.61 13.47 -39.11
CA ILE A 123 -13.55 14.78 -39.77
C ILE A 123 -12.59 14.74 -40.97
N ALA A 124 -11.42 14.12 -40.84
CA ALA A 124 -10.48 13.97 -41.94
C ALA A 124 -11.08 13.13 -43.09
N PHE A 125 -11.83 12.08 -42.75
CA PHE A 125 -12.57 11.28 -43.71
C PHE A 125 -13.65 12.12 -44.41
N ALA A 126 -14.50 12.83 -43.66
CA ALA A 126 -15.52 13.72 -44.24
C ALA A 126 -14.90 14.79 -45.18
N ASN A 127 -13.84 15.46 -44.72
CA ASN A 127 -13.08 16.45 -45.50
C ASN A 127 -12.47 15.86 -46.77
N LYS A 128 -12.10 14.58 -46.76
CA LYS A 128 -11.59 13.88 -47.95
C LYS A 128 -12.67 13.71 -49.03
N TYR A 129 -13.94 13.49 -48.66
CA TYR A 129 -15.02 13.34 -49.65
C TYR A 129 -15.58 14.66 -50.16
N LEU A 130 -15.44 15.76 -49.40
CA LEU A 130 -15.82 17.12 -49.83
C LEU A 130 -15.00 17.64 -51.03
N LEU A 131 -13.88 16.99 -51.34
CA LEU A 131 -13.03 17.28 -52.50
C LEU A 131 -13.65 16.96 -53.86
N ARG A 132 -14.65 16.07 -53.90
CA ARG A 132 -15.19 15.57 -55.17
C ARG A 132 -15.94 16.66 -55.95
N ASP A 133 -16.47 17.66 -55.26
CA ASP A 133 -17.42 18.64 -55.80
C ASP A 133 -16.87 20.08 -55.85
N TYR A 134 -15.61 20.24 -56.27
CA TYR A 134 -14.90 21.53 -56.46
C TYR A 134 -14.33 22.16 -55.19
N GLY A 135 -13.10 22.67 -55.27
CA GLY A 135 -12.25 23.16 -54.16
C GLY A 135 -12.76 24.38 -53.35
N GLY A 136 -14.04 24.72 -53.48
CA GLY A 136 -14.75 25.71 -52.66
C GLY A 136 -15.44 25.13 -51.42
N SER A 137 -15.53 23.81 -51.29
CA SER A 137 -16.14 23.15 -50.13
C SER A 137 -15.48 23.56 -48.81
N VAL A 138 -16.31 23.87 -47.81
CA VAL A 138 -15.86 24.29 -46.48
C VAL A 138 -15.40 23.07 -45.70
N LEU A 139 -14.12 23.05 -45.34
CA LEU A 139 -13.53 22.03 -44.48
C LEU A 139 -14.04 22.16 -43.05
N GLN A 140 -14.34 21.03 -42.45
CA GLN A 140 -14.60 20.94 -41.02
C GLN A 140 -13.28 21.03 -40.25
N PRO A 141 -13.20 21.87 -39.21
CA PRO A 141 -11.97 22.04 -38.44
C PRO A 141 -11.72 20.84 -37.53
N LEU A 142 -10.47 20.38 -37.51
CA LEU A 142 -10.01 19.39 -36.54
C LEU A 142 -9.94 19.96 -35.12
N VAL A 143 -9.92 19.05 -34.14
CA VAL A 143 -9.69 19.36 -32.73
C VAL A 143 -8.24 19.08 -32.33
N ASP A 144 -7.69 19.89 -31.43
CA ASP A 144 -6.40 19.64 -30.79
C ASP A 144 -6.55 18.48 -29.81
N ILE A 145 -5.78 17.41 -30.03
CA ILE A 145 -5.83 16.18 -29.25
C ILE A 145 -5.47 16.37 -27.76
N ARG A 146 -4.91 17.52 -27.37
CA ARG A 146 -4.53 17.83 -25.99
C ARG A 146 -5.67 18.42 -25.17
N ASN A 147 -6.62 19.10 -25.81
CA ASN A 147 -7.64 19.87 -25.11
C ASN A 147 -9.05 19.80 -25.73
N GLY A 148 -9.20 19.08 -26.85
CA GLY A 148 -10.48 18.88 -27.54
C GLY A 148 -11.03 20.13 -28.25
N ARG A 149 -10.31 21.25 -28.22
CA ARG A 149 -10.77 22.50 -28.86
C ARG A 149 -10.45 22.47 -30.35
N LYS A 150 -11.31 23.07 -31.17
CA LYS A 150 -11.05 23.28 -32.59
C LYS A 150 -9.74 24.03 -32.78
N ILE A 151 -8.91 23.59 -33.72
CA ILE A 151 -7.63 24.23 -34.03
C ILE A 151 -7.89 25.66 -34.54
N PRO A 152 -7.39 26.69 -33.84
CA PRO A 152 -7.60 28.08 -34.26
C PRO A 152 -6.96 28.35 -35.63
N GLY A 153 -7.70 29.02 -36.51
CA GLY A 153 -7.21 29.36 -37.85
C GLY A 153 -7.06 28.16 -38.79
N PHE A 154 -7.72 27.03 -38.49
CA PHE A 154 -7.80 25.89 -39.41
C PHE A 154 -8.27 26.36 -40.80
N PRO A 155 -7.62 25.90 -41.89
CA PRO A 155 -7.97 26.33 -43.24
C PRO A 155 -9.42 25.98 -43.57
N ARG A 156 -10.19 26.96 -44.03
CA ARG A 156 -11.60 26.74 -44.40
C ARG A 156 -11.74 25.99 -45.72
N THR A 157 -10.74 26.04 -46.59
CA THR A 157 -10.76 25.38 -47.91
C THR A 157 -9.39 24.81 -48.25
N HIS A 158 -9.32 23.92 -49.24
CA HIS A 158 -8.05 23.32 -49.68
C HIS A 158 -7.01 24.35 -50.12
N PRO A 159 -7.34 25.36 -50.96
CA PRO A 159 -6.35 26.37 -51.36
C PRO A 159 -5.80 27.20 -50.19
N GLN A 160 -6.55 27.29 -49.09
CA GLN A 160 -6.06 27.98 -47.89
C GLN A 160 -4.98 27.18 -47.16
N LEU A 161 -4.90 25.85 -47.32
CA LEU A 161 -3.86 25.02 -46.69
C LEU A 161 -2.45 25.45 -47.12
N ASP A 162 -2.28 25.81 -48.38
CA ASP A 162 -0.98 26.27 -48.92
C ASP A 162 -0.53 27.60 -48.33
N ARG A 163 -1.47 28.37 -47.76
CA ARG A 163 -1.22 29.68 -47.11
C ARG A 163 -1.18 29.56 -45.59
N THR A 164 -1.50 28.39 -45.03
CA THR A 164 -1.57 28.15 -43.59
C THR A 164 -0.21 28.33 -42.91
N LYS A 165 -0.16 29.14 -41.86
CA LYS A 165 1.06 29.44 -41.11
C LYS A 165 1.64 28.19 -40.45
N LYS A 166 2.96 28.18 -40.23
CA LYS A 166 3.70 27.06 -39.60
C LYS A 166 3.06 26.58 -38.29
N ALA A 167 2.71 27.50 -37.40
CA ALA A 167 2.11 27.14 -36.10
C ALA A 167 0.81 26.34 -36.23
N ILE A 168 -0.02 26.65 -37.23
CA ILE A 168 -1.29 25.95 -37.46
C ILE A 168 -1.02 24.59 -38.12
N VAL A 169 -0.09 24.52 -39.07
CA VAL A 169 0.37 23.25 -39.66
C VAL A 169 0.93 22.31 -38.59
N ASP A 170 1.73 22.83 -37.66
CA ASP A 170 2.30 22.08 -36.54
C ASP A 170 1.24 21.60 -35.55
N ALA A 171 0.09 22.29 -35.44
CA ALA A 171 -1.07 21.83 -34.67
C ALA A 171 -1.90 20.76 -35.42
N ILE A 172 -2.00 20.86 -36.74
CA ILE A 172 -2.75 19.92 -37.58
C ILE A 172 -2.06 18.55 -37.67
N LEU A 173 -0.74 18.52 -37.87
CA LEU A 173 0.03 17.27 -38.02
C LEU A 173 -0.26 16.21 -36.94
N PRO A 174 -0.14 16.51 -35.63
CA PRO A 174 -0.44 15.54 -34.59
C PRO A 174 -1.93 15.19 -34.51
N ALA A 175 -2.82 16.14 -34.85
CA ALA A 175 -4.27 15.91 -34.88
C ALA A 175 -4.67 14.84 -35.91
N ILE A 176 -3.90 14.69 -36.99
CA ILE A 176 -4.10 13.67 -38.04
C ILE A 176 -3.18 12.46 -37.92
N GLY A 177 -2.43 12.37 -36.81
CA GLY A 177 -1.53 11.24 -36.53
C GLY A 177 -0.23 11.24 -37.33
N ILE A 178 0.15 12.35 -37.97
CA ILE A 178 1.45 12.48 -38.65
C ILE A 178 2.47 13.06 -37.68
N ARG A 179 3.60 12.36 -37.53
CA ARG A 179 4.75 12.85 -36.77
C ARG A 179 5.88 13.20 -37.74
N LEU A 180 6.22 14.48 -37.79
CA LEU A 180 7.37 14.99 -38.54
C LEU A 180 8.34 15.66 -37.59
N SER A 181 9.61 15.73 -37.98
CA SER A 181 10.62 16.46 -37.22
C SER A 181 10.22 17.94 -37.07
N PRO A 182 10.51 18.59 -35.93
CA PRO A 182 10.31 20.04 -35.77
C PRO A 182 11.00 20.86 -36.87
N HIS A 183 12.12 20.35 -37.40
CA HIS A 183 12.94 20.97 -38.45
C HIS A 183 12.46 20.67 -39.87
N THR A 184 11.44 19.81 -40.06
CA THR A 184 10.90 19.53 -41.40
C THR A 184 10.41 20.84 -42.04
N PRO A 185 10.81 21.14 -43.30
CA PRO A 185 10.39 22.35 -43.99
C PRO A 185 8.86 22.47 -44.06
N LEU A 186 8.34 23.70 -43.94
CA LEU A 186 6.89 23.96 -43.94
C LEU A 186 6.19 23.41 -45.19
N LYS A 187 6.84 23.51 -46.35
CA LYS A 187 6.32 22.94 -47.60
C LYS A 187 6.07 21.43 -47.49
N ALA A 188 7.04 20.67 -46.99
CA ALA A 188 6.93 19.23 -46.79
C ALA A 188 5.86 18.87 -45.75
N LYS A 189 5.73 19.67 -44.68
CA LYS A 189 4.66 19.49 -43.68
C LYS A 189 3.26 19.67 -44.29
N ARG A 190 3.06 20.73 -45.09
CA ARG A 190 1.81 20.97 -45.82
C ARG A 190 1.51 19.84 -46.81
N GLU A 191 2.52 19.40 -47.54
CA GLU A 191 2.40 18.29 -48.49
C GLU A 191 2.01 16.97 -47.79
N ALA A 192 2.56 16.70 -46.61
CA ALA A 192 2.16 15.52 -45.82
C ALA A 192 0.69 15.58 -45.39
N ILE A 193 0.20 16.75 -44.97
CA ILE A 193 -1.23 16.98 -44.67
C ILE A 193 -2.06 16.77 -45.92
N ALA A 194 -1.66 17.39 -47.03
CA ALA A 194 -2.35 17.27 -48.31
C ALA A 194 -2.39 15.82 -48.81
N ARG A 195 -1.30 15.06 -48.67
CA ARG A 195 -1.27 13.63 -49.02
C ARG A 195 -2.25 12.82 -48.19
N ARG A 196 -2.24 13.03 -46.88
CA ARG A 196 -3.09 12.30 -45.95
C ARG A 196 -4.58 12.56 -46.18
N TRP A 197 -4.94 13.79 -46.55
CA TRP A 197 -6.34 14.16 -46.76
C TRP A 197 -6.80 14.02 -48.20
N PHE A 198 -5.92 14.19 -49.19
CA PHE A 198 -6.34 14.47 -50.57
C PHE A 198 -5.76 13.54 -51.63
N LEU A 199 -4.61 12.90 -51.39
CA LEU A 199 -4.01 12.01 -52.39
C LEU A 199 -4.48 10.56 -52.17
N LYS A 200 -4.80 9.89 -53.28
CA LYS A 200 -4.96 8.44 -53.35
C LYS A 200 -3.59 7.81 -53.51
#